data_AF-A0A9R0V0J5-F1
#
_entry.id   AF-A0A9R0V0J5-F1
#
_cell.length_a   1.000
_cell.length_b   1.000
_cell.length_c   1.000
_cell.angle_alpha   90.00
_cell.angle_beta   90.00
_cell.angle_gamma   90.00
#
_symmetry.space_group_name_H-M   'P 1'
#
loop_
_entity.id
_entity.type
_entity.pdbx_description
1 polymer ?
#
loop_
_entity_poly.entity_id
_entity_poly.type
_entity_poly.pdbx_seq_one_letter_code
_entity_poly.pdbx_strand_id
1 'polypeptide(L)'
;MARLAGATPVILPTSISDNFLLKPESLASVITEKSRLLILCSPSNPTGSVYPKELLEEIAAIVKKYPRLLVLSDEIYEHIIYHPAKHTSFAALPGMYDRTLTVNGFSKAFAMTGWRLGYLAAPKHFVSACGKIQSQAQLTRDPKFVFTSLIQQHCTRKCPIHW
;
A
#
# COMPACT_ATOMS: atom_id res chain seq x y z
N MET A 1 -11.23 10.01 0.85
CA MET A 1 -11.60 8.60 0.58
C MET A 1 -12.23 7.93 1.80
N ALA A 2 -11.58 7.88 2.97
CA ALA A 2 -12.13 7.21 4.17
C ALA A 2 -13.59 7.62 4.51
N ARG A 3 -13.89 8.94 4.56
CA ARG A 3 -15.24 9.45 4.83
C ARG A 3 -16.28 9.05 3.77
N LEU A 4 -15.89 8.92 2.50
CA LEU A 4 -16.80 8.46 1.43
C LEU A 4 -17.20 6.99 1.63
N ALA A 5 -16.32 6.20 2.23
CA ALA A 5 -16.61 4.82 2.64
C ALA A 5 -17.31 4.73 4.00
N GLY A 6 -17.76 5.85 4.59
CA GLY A 6 -18.37 5.90 5.92
C GLY A 6 -17.40 5.62 7.08
N ALA A 7 -16.09 5.64 6.83
CA ALA A 7 -15.08 5.37 7.86
C ALA A 7 -14.59 6.66 8.54
N THR A 8 -14.22 6.55 9.82
CA THR A 8 -13.64 7.65 10.60
C THR A 8 -12.12 7.70 10.39
N PRO A 9 -11.56 8.76 9.79
CA PRO A 9 -10.11 8.91 9.70
C PRO A 9 -9.52 9.24 11.07
N VAL A 10 -8.47 8.49 11.45
CA VAL A 10 -7.63 8.79 12.62
C VAL A 10 -6.29 9.26 12.06
N ILE A 11 -5.94 10.52 12.33
CA ILE A 11 -4.72 11.14 11.80
C ILE A 11 -3.61 11.03 12.84
N LEU A 12 -2.47 10.48 12.43
CA LEU A 12 -1.26 10.42 13.23
C LEU A 12 -0.29 11.50 12.74
N PRO A 13 -0.12 12.62 13.48
CA PRO A 13 0.84 13.63 13.09
C PRO A 13 2.27 13.10 13.24
N THR A 14 3.11 13.39 12.27
CA THR A 14 4.55 13.13 12.31
C THR A 14 5.31 14.46 12.32
N SER A 15 6.57 14.44 12.73
CA SER A 15 7.38 15.65 12.91
C SER A 15 8.51 15.71 11.89
N ILE A 16 8.98 16.93 11.58
CA ILE A 16 10.14 17.13 10.72
C ILE A 16 11.42 16.54 11.34
N SER A 17 11.56 16.57 12.66
CA SER A 17 12.72 15.98 13.36
C SER A 17 12.83 14.47 13.18
N ASP A 18 11.72 13.80 12.88
CA ASP A 18 11.67 12.37 12.58
C ASP A 18 11.56 12.08 11.08
N ASN A 19 11.91 13.06 10.22
CA ASN A 19 11.72 12.98 8.77
C ASN A 19 10.29 12.62 8.36
N PHE A 20 9.30 13.06 9.14
CA PHE A 20 7.89 12.74 8.95
C PHE A 20 7.54 11.24 8.95
N LEU A 21 8.43 10.38 9.47
CA LEU A 21 8.18 8.95 9.57
C LEU A 21 7.23 8.65 10.74
N LEU A 22 6.38 7.64 10.54
CA LEU A 22 5.46 7.16 11.57
C LEU A 22 6.25 6.46 12.69
N LYS A 23 6.08 6.92 13.92
CA LYS A 23 6.60 6.24 15.10
C LYS A 23 5.72 5.02 15.46
N PRO A 24 6.32 3.84 15.70
CA PRO A 24 5.58 2.66 16.10
C PRO A 24 4.77 2.86 17.39
N GLU A 25 5.31 3.64 18.36
CA GLU A 25 4.57 3.90 19.61
C GLU A 25 3.30 4.72 19.37
N SER A 26 3.37 5.71 18.46
CA SER A 26 2.21 6.52 18.08
C SER A 26 1.14 5.71 17.35
N LEU A 27 1.55 4.70 16.58
CA LEU A 27 0.61 3.77 15.97
C LEU A 27 -0.07 2.90 17.03
N ALA A 28 0.71 2.32 17.94
CA ALA A 28 0.20 1.44 18.99
C ALA A 28 -0.81 2.15 19.92
N SER A 29 -0.61 3.44 20.20
CA SER A 29 -1.48 4.19 21.13
C SER A 29 -2.87 4.51 20.57
N VAL A 30 -3.07 4.46 19.25
CA VAL A 30 -4.35 4.79 18.61
C VAL A 30 -5.11 3.58 18.08
N ILE A 31 -4.51 2.39 18.08
CA ILE A 31 -5.19 1.20 17.60
C ILE A 31 -6.31 0.82 18.58
N THR A 32 -7.50 0.62 18.03
CA THR A 32 -8.69 0.16 18.74
C THR A 32 -9.27 -1.06 18.03
N GLU A 33 -10.28 -1.70 18.62
CA GLU A 33 -11.02 -2.78 17.97
C GLU A 33 -11.72 -2.36 16.66
N LYS A 34 -11.94 -1.05 16.48
CA LYS A 34 -12.53 -0.46 15.27
C LYS A 34 -11.49 -0.15 14.19
N SER A 35 -10.19 -0.20 14.51
CA SER A 35 -9.12 0.07 13.55
C SER A 35 -9.12 -0.98 12.44
N ARG A 36 -9.33 -0.54 11.20
CA ARG A 36 -9.54 -1.42 10.04
C ARG A 36 -8.46 -1.31 8.97
N LEU A 37 -7.96 -0.11 8.72
CA LEU A 37 -7.04 0.16 7.62
C LEU A 37 -5.98 1.17 8.08
N LEU A 38 -4.71 0.76 7.99
CA LEU A 38 -3.55 1.65 8.05
C LEU A 38 -3.18 2.01 6.60
N ILE A 39 -2.91 3.28 6.32
CA ILE A 39 -2.45 3.74 5.01
C ILE A 39 -0.98 4.15 5.15
N LEU A 40 -0.10 3.53 4.37
CA LEU A 40 1.30 3.89 4.26
C LEU A 40 1.58 4.37 2.85
N CYS A 41 2.33 5.47 2.72
CA CYS A 41 2.77 6.01 1.44
C CYS A 41 4.29 6.13 1.48
N SER A 42 4.98 5.31 0.68
CA SER A 42 6.44 5.25 0.66
C SER A 42 6.93 4.89 -0.76
N PRO A 43 7.78 5.72 -1.40
CA PRO A 43 8.17 7.07 -0.98
C PRO A 43 6.99 8.04 -0.83
N SER A 44 7.04 8.88 0.21
CA SER A 44 5.90 9.68 0.65
C SER A 44 5.68 10.93 -0.22
N ASN A 45 4.41 11.22 -0.51
CA ASN A 45 3.95 12.54 -0.93
C ASN A 45 3.15 13.16 0.22
N PRO A 46 3.49 14.37 0.72
CA PRO A 46 4.38 15.38 0.12
C PRO A 46 5.83 15.38 0.60
N THR A 47 6.20 14.55 1.57
CA THR A 47 7.46 14.75 2.33
C THR A 47 8.70 14.19 1.64
N GLY A 48 8.55 13.31 0.66
CA GLY A 48 9.66 12.57 0.03
C GLY A 48 10.28 11.50 0.93
N SER A 49 9.76 11.28 2.14
CA SER A 49 10.32 10.33 3.10
C SER A 49 10.19 8.90 2.60
N VAL A 50 11.26 8.12 2.75
CA VAL A 50 11.28 6.70 2.44
C VAL A 50 11.36 5.93 3.74
N TYR A 51 10.47 4.96 3.93
CA TYR A 51 10.48 4.12 5.13
C TYR A 51 11.64 3.10 5.09
N PRO A 52 12.54 3.10 6.08
CA PRO A 52 13.54 2.05 6.24
C PRO A 52 12.87 0.70 6.49
N LYS A 53 13.52 -0.38 6.07
CA LYS A 53 13.00 -1.74 6.21
C LYS A 53 12.74 -2.08 7.67
N GLU A 54 13.65 -1.70 8.56
CA GLU A 54 13.61 -1.97 9.99
C GLU A 54 12.36 -1.34 10.62
N LEU A 55 12.04 -0.09 10.24
CA LEU A 55 10.85 0.60 10.71
C LEU A 55 9.57 -0.06 10.19
N LEU A 56 9.56 -0.51 8.93
CA LEU A 56 8.41 -1.24 8.39
C LEU A 56 8.22 -2.59 9.08
N GLU A 57 9.29 -3.27 9.48
CA GLU A 57 9.24 -4.52 10.26
C GLU A 57 8.64 -4.30 11.65
N GLU A 58 8.98 -3.19 12.32
CA GLU A 58 8.37 -2.78 13.59
C GLU A 58 6.87 -2.48 13.44
N ILE A 59 6.49 -1.73 12.41
CA ILE A 59 5.09 -1.46 12.08
C ILE A 59 4.34 -2.77 11.77
N ALA A 60 4.94 -3.65 10.97
CA ALA A 60 4.37 -4.97 10.66
C ALA A 60 4.20 -5.82 11.92
N ALA A 61 5.13 -5.76 12.87
CA ALA A 61 5.01 -6.45 14.16
C ALA A 61 3.80 -5.96 14.97
N ILE A 62 3.49 -4.67 14.94
CA ILE A 62 2.27 -4.12 15.55
C ILE A 62 1.04 -4.61 14.80
N VAL A 63 1.02 -4.45 13.47
CA VAL A 63 -0.14 -4.85 12.63
C VAL A 63 -0.49 -6.33 12.81
N LYS A 64 0.50 -7.21 12.97
CA LYS A 64 0.28 -8.66 13.20
C LYS A 64 -0.57 -8.94 14.45
N LYS A 65 -0.45 -8.12 15.49
CA LYS A 65 -1.21 -8.29 16.75
C LYS A 65 -2.71 -8.07 16.57
N TYR A 66 -3.13 -7.40 15.49
CA TYR A 66 -4.53 -7.04 15.24
C TYR A 66 -5.06 -7.76 14.00
N PRO A 67 -5.84 -8.84 14.14
CA PRO A 67 -6.25 -9.69 13.01
C PRO A 67 -7.15 -8.97 11.99
N ARG A 68 -7.84 -7.90 12.42
CA ARG A 68 -8.71 -7.10 11.55
C ARG A 68 -7.99 -5.97 10.82
N LEU A 69 -6.75 -5.65 11.19
CA LEU A 69 -6.04 -4.50 10.65
C LEU A 69 -5.39 -4.86 9.32
N LEU A 70 -5.76 -4.12 8.27
CA LEU A 70 -5.16 -4.19 6.94
C LEU A 70 -4.21 -3.03 6.71
N VAL A 71 -3.34 -3.16 5.72
CA VAL A 71 -2.47 -2.09 5.25
C VAL A 71 -2.73 -1.77 3.79
N LEU A 72 -2.97 -0.51 3.48
CA LEU A 72 -2.93 0.02 2.11
C LEU A 72 -1.54 0.64 1.91
N SER A 73 -0.72 0.00 1.08
CA SER A 73 0.62 0.48 0.72
C SER A 73 0.54 1.21 -0.61
N ASP A 74 0.65 2.54 -0.59
CA ASP A 74 0.77 3.37 -1.79
C ASP A 74 2.25 3.51 -2.16
N GLU A 75 2.63 2.79 -3.22
CA GLU A 75 4.02 2.62 -3.69
C GLU A 75 4.21 3.28 -5.07
N ILE A 76 3.35 4.24 -5.45
CA ILE A 76 3.40 4.91 -6.76
C ILE A 76 4.75 5.59 -7.10
N TYR A 77 5.53 5.92 -6.07
CA TYR A 77 6.85 6.55 -6.18
C TYR A 77 8.01 5.56 -6.06
N GLU A 78 7.79 4.24 -6.12
CA GLU A 78 8.83 3.21 -5.84
C GLU A 78 10.15 3.41 -6.62
N HIS A 79 10.06 3.92 -7.86
CA HIS A 79 11.21 4.16 -8.73
C HIS A 79 11.81 5.57 -8.59
N ILE A 80 11.11 6.50 -7.92
CA ILE A 80 11.59 7.86 -7.65
C ILE A 80 12.21 7.87 -6.25
N ILE A 81 13.36 7.24 -6.14
CA ILE A 81 14.10 7.08 -4.89
C ILE A 81 15.56 7.48 -5.08
N TYR A 82 16.11 8.20 -4.10
CA TYR A 82 17.50 8.68 -4.14
C TYR A 82 18.40 7.79 -3.29
N HIS A 83 19.56 7.44 -3.84
CA HIS A 83 20.60 6.71 -3.11
C HIS A 83 21.00 7.48 -1.83
N PRO A 84 21.19 6.81 -0.67
CA PRO A 84 21.26 5.36 -0.44
C PRO A 84 19.93 4.67 -0.09
N ALA A 85 18.81 5.39 -0.13
CA ALA A 85 17.52 4.83 0.26
C ALA A 85 17.10 3.70 -0.69
N LYS A 86 16.40 2.70 -0.14
CA LYS A 86 15.83 1.57 -0.89
C LYS A 86 14.35 1.44 -0.59
N HIS A 87 13.57 1.16 -1.63
CA HIS A 87 12.16 0.86 -1.49
C HIS A 87 11.99 -0.57 -0.94
N THR A 88 11.06 -0.74 -0.02
CA THR A 88 10.67 -2.06 0.49
C THR A 88 9.15 -2.14 0.43
N SER A 89 8.63 -3.01 -0.43
CA SER A 89 7.19 -3.25 -0.49
C SER A 89 6.69 -3.85 0.82
N PHE A 90 5.65 -3.26 1.40
CA PHE A 90 5.16 -3.71 2.71
C PHE A 90 4.63 -5.15 2.67
N ALA A 91 4.06 -5.56 1.53
CA ALA A 91 3.57 -6.91 1.30
C ALA A 91 4.67 -7.99 1.31
N ALA A 92 5.94 -7.61 1.09
CA ALA A 92 7.08 -8.54 1.10
C ALA A 92 7.51 -8.92 2.52
N LEU A 93 7.04 -8.20 3.55
CA LEU A 93 7.40 -8.48 4.93
C LEU A 93 6.71 -9.76 5.44
N PRO A 94 7.37 -10.53 6.32
CA PRO A 94 6.82 -11.78 6.86
C PRO A 94 5.44 -11.59 7.52
N GLY A 95 4.44 -12.28 6.96
CA GLY A 95 3.06 -12.28 7.43
C GLY A 95 2.19 -11.10 6.95
N MET A 96 2.73 -10.22 6.10
CA MET A 96 2.01 -9.04 5.58
C MET A 96 1.30 -9.27 4.24
N TYR A 97 1.69 -10.28 3.46
CA TYR A 97 1.10 -10.57 2.14
C TYR A 97 -0.43 -10.65 2.15
N ASP A 98 -1.00 -11.43 3.08
CA ASP A 98 -2.45 -11.68 3.15
C ASP A 98 -3.28 -10.51 3.69
N ARG A 99 -2.65 -9.41 4.11
CA ARG A 99 -3.31 -8.24 4.70
C ARG A 99 -2.88 -6.90 4.10
N THR A 100 -2.09 -6.95 3.03
CA THR A 100 -1.61 -5.75 2.35
C THR A 100 -2.30 -5.57 0.99
N LEU A 101 -2.78 -4.36 0.77
CA LEU A 101 -3.31 -3.87 -0.50
C LEU A 101 -2.25 -2.94 -1.09
N THR A 102 -1.54 -3.39 -2.11
CA THR A 102 -0.48 -2.61 -2.74
C THR A 102 -1.05 -1.86 -3.93
N VAL A 103 -0.92 -0.53 -3.91
CA VAL A 103 -1.38 0.37 -4.97
C VAL A 103 -0.17 0.99 -5.62
N ASN A 104 -0.14 0.96 -6.95
CA ASN A 104 0.93 1.54 -7.75
C ASN A 104 0.38 1.86 -9.16
N GLY A 105 1.20 2.40 -10.06
CA GLY A 105 0.79 2.83 -11.38
C GLY A 105 1.90 3.51 -12.16
N PHE A 106 1.55 4.03 -13.34
CA PHE A 106 2.54 4.44 -14.34
C PHE A 106 2.77 5.95 -14.37
N SER A 107 1.96 6.70 -13.62
CA SER A 107 1.93 8.16 -13.68
C SER A 107 3.25 8.82 -13.30
N LYS A 108 4.03 8.24 -12.39
CA LYS A 108 5.23 8.86 -11.80
C LYS A 108 6.52 8.31 -12.40
N ALA A 109 6.70 7.00 -12.36
CA ALA A 109 7.90 6.36 -12.92
C ALA A 109 8.07 6.60 -14.43
N PHE A 110 6.97 6.63 -15.19
CA PHE A 110 7.00 6.72 -16.67
C PHE A 110 6.46 8.05 -17.21
N ALA A 111 6.22 9.05 -16.34
CA ALA A 111 5.62 10.33 -16.71
C ALA A 111 4.27 10.21 -17.46
N MET A 112 3.52 9.12 -17.25
CA MET A 112 2.26 8.82 -17.94
C MET A 112 1.02 9.38 -17.21
N THR A 113 1.10 10.61 -16.68
CA THR A 113 0.01 11.18 -15.86
C THR A 113 -1.33 11.26 -16.61
N GLY A 114 -1.30 11.59 -17.91
CA GLY A 114 -2.48 11.69 -18.77
C GLY A 114 -3.10 10.35 -19.18
N TRP A 115 -2.38 9.23 -19.04
CA TRP A 115 -2.87 7.89 -19.45
C TRP A 115 -3.81 7.26 -18.43
N ARG A 116 -3.86 7.82 -17.21
CA ARG A 116 -4.77 7.39 -16.12
C ARG A 116 -4.69 5.90 -15.79
N LEU A 117 -3.48 5.33 -15.83
CA LEU A 117 -3.25 3.90 -15.58
C LEU A 117 -2.61 3.64 -14.19
N GLY A 118 -3.28 2.82 -13.40
CA GLY A 118 -2.84 2.33 -12.09
C GLY A 118 -3.39 0.94 -11.81
N TYR A 119 -2.89 0.28 -10.77
CA TYR A 119 -3.28 -1.07 -10.41
C TYR A 119 -3.32 -1.28 -8.89
N LEU A 120 -4.03 -2.34 -8.50
CA LEU A 120 -4.11 -2.85 -7.13
C LEU A 120 -3.69 -4.31 -7.13
N ALA A 121 -2.68 -4.65 -6.34
CA ALA A 121 -2.28 -6.02 -6.04
C ALA A 121 -2.61 -6.33 -4.57
N ALA A 122 -3.48 -7.33 -4.34
CA ALA A 122 -3.95 -7.69 -3.01
C ALA A 122 -4.40 -9.17 -2.98
N PRO A 123 -4.72 -9.74 -1.81
CA PRO A 123 -5.33 -11.06 -1.71
C PRO A 123 -6.60 -11.17 -2.58
N LYS A 124 -6.79 -12.33 -3.20
CA LYS A 124 -7.83 -12.59 -4.22
C LYS A 124 -9.23 -12.10 -3.84
N HIS A 125 -9.61 -12.24 -2.57
CA HIS A 125 -10.92 -11.83 -2.09
C HIS A 125 -11.12 -10.31 -2.11
N PHE A 126 -10.08 -9.53 -1.80
CA PHE A 126 -10.12 -8.06 -1.94
C PHE A 126 -10.18 -7.65 -3.41
N VAL A 127 -9.33 -8.25 -4.25
CA VAL A 127 -9.30 -7.87 -5.68
C VAL A 127 -10.62 -8.20 -6.38
N SER A 128 -11.23 -9.34 -6.06
CA SER A 128 -12.56 -9.71 -6.56
C SER A 128 -13.64 -8.69 -6.14
N ALA A 129 -13.63 -8.26 -4.88
CA ALA A 129 -14.57 -7.24 -4.40
C ALA A 129 -14.37 -5.89 -5.08
N CYS A 130 -13.11 -5.43 -5.22
CA CYS A 130 -12.77 -4.20 -5.93
C CYS A 130 -13.18 -4.27 -7.41
N GLY A 131 -12.96 -5.41 -8.08
CA GLY A 131 -13.38 -5.63 -9.46
C GLY A 131 -14.89 -5.55 -9.66
N LYS A 132 -15.68 -6.05 -8.70
CA LYS A 132 -17.14 -5.89 -8.71
C LYS A 132 -17.55 -4.42 -8.62
N ILE A 133 -16.98 -3.66 -7.69
CA ILE A 133 -17.27 -2.22 -7.54
C ILE A 133 -16.90 -1.47 -8.83
N GLN A 134 -15.71 -1.72 -9.37
CA GLN A 134 -15.26 -1.08 -10.59
C GLN A 134 -16.19 -1.36 -11.78
N SER A 135 -16.69 -2.60 -11.91
CA SER A 135 -17.61 -2.95 -13.00
C SER A 135 -18.92 -2.16 -13.00
N GLN A 136 -19.34 -1.66 -11.83
CA GLN A 136 -20.56 -0.86 -11.67
C GLN A 136 -20.31 0.65 -11.66
N ALA A 137 -19.06 1.07 -11.41
CA ALA A 137 -18.66 2.48 -11.35
C ALA A 137 -18.22 3.04 -12.72
N GLN A 138 -17.90 2.18 -13.69
CA GLN A 138 -17.51 2.59 -15.03
C GLN A 138 -18.73 3.05 -15.85
N LEU A 139 -19.01 4.35 -15.82
CA LEU A 139 -20.01 5.02 -16.67
C LEU A 139 -19.50 5.30 -18.11
N THR A 140 -18.22 5.08 -18.38
CA THR A 140 -17.58 5.30 -19.69
C THR A 140 -16.59 4.19 -20.03
N ARG A 141 -16.40 3.96 -21.32
CA ARG A 141 -15.65 2.90 -22.03
C ARG A 141 -14.12 2.82 -21.72
N ASP A 142 -13.68 3.05 -20.49
CA ASP A 142 -12.27 2.86 -20.16
C ASP A 142 -11.94 1.36 -20.04
N PRO A 143 -10.94 0.86 -20.77
CA PRO A 143 -10.60 -0.56 -20.81
C PRO A 143 -10.32 -1.10 -19.40
N LYS A 144 -10.83 -2.30 -19.14
CA LYS A 144 -10.68 -3.03 -17.87
C LYS A 144 -9.20 -3.23 -17.56
N PHE A 145 -8.61 -2.39 -16.71
CA PHE A 145 -7.24 -2.57 -16.26
C PHE A 145 -7.16 -2.64 -14.73
N VAL A 146 -7.64 -3.75 -14.19
CA VAL A 146 -7.09 -4.32 -12.95
C VAL A 146 -6.35 -5.57 -13.39
N PHE A 147 -5.03 -5.61 -13.20
CA PHE A 147 -4.22 -6.83 -13.36
C PHE A 147 -4.55 -7.82 -12.22
N THR A 148 -5.80 -8.29 -12.19
CA THR A 148 -6.27 -9.32 -11.28
C THR A 148 -5.86 -10.67 -11.86
N SER A 149 -4.62 -11.13 -11.62
CA SER A 149 -4.24 -12.57 -11.56
C SER A 149 -2.78 -12.90 -11.88
N LEU A 150 -2.01 -12.02 -12.52
CA LEU A 150 -0.69 -12.43 -13.06
C LEU A 150 0.39 -12.66 -12.00
N ILE A 151 0.32 -12.00 -10.84
CA ILE A 151 1.25 -12.25 -9.73
C ILE A 151 0.96 -13.59 -9.03
N GLN A 152 -0.31 -14.02 -8.97
CA GLN A 152 -0.68 -15.24 -8.25
C GLN A 152 -0.22 -16.52 -8.95
N GLN A 153 -0.07 -16.50 -10.28
CA GLN A 153 0.44 -17.65 -11.04
C GLN A 153 1.98 -17.71 -11.08
N HIS A 154 2.69 -16.61 -10.85
CA HIS A 154 4.15 -16.61 -10.81
C HIS A 154 4.74 -16.88 -9.42
N CYS A 155 4.07 -16.51 -8.32
CA CYS A 155 4.59 -16.80 -6.97
C CYS A 155 4.56 -18.29 -6.58
N THR A 156 3.81 -19.15 -7.28
CA THR A 156 3.80 -20.60 -7.03
C THR A 156 4.79 -21.38 -7.89
N ARG A 157 5.46 -20.74 -8.86
CA ARG A 157 6.55 -21.34 -9.62
C ARG A 157 7.84 -20.67 -9.21
N LYS A 158 8.67 -21.41 -8.45
CA LYS A 158 10.08 -21.11 -8.19
C LYS A 158 10.72 -20.54 -9.46
N CYS A 159 10.92 -19.22 -9.50
CA CYS A 159 11.71 -18.57 -10.52
C CYS A 159 12.69 -17.64 -9.79
N PRO A 160 14.01 -17.85 -9.94
CA PRO A 160 15.01 -17.05 -9.26
C PRO A 160 15.18 -15.77 -10.08
N ILE A 161 14.38 -14.76 -9.78
CA ILE A 161 14.66 -13.40 -10.23
C ILE A 161 15.21 -12.68 -9.01
N HIS A 162 16.51 -12.40 -9.05
CA HIS A 162 17.19 -11.55 -8.08
C HIS A 162 16.49 -10.18 -8.08
N TRP A 163 15.94 -9.82 -6.92
CA TRP A 163 15.58 -8.45 -6.53
C TRP A 163 16.69 -7.90 -5.64
#